data_AF-A0A954WTA1-F1
#
_entry.id   AF-A0A954WTA1-F1
#
_cell.length_a   1.000
_cell.length_b   1.000
_cell.length_c   1.000
_cell.angle_alpha   90.00
_cell.angle_beta   90.00
_cell.angle_gamma   90.00
#
_symmetry.space_group_name_H-M   'P 1'
#
loop_
_entity.id
_entity.type
_entity.pdbx_description
1 polymer ?
#
loop_
_entity_poly.entity_id
_entity_poly.type
_entity_poly.pdbx_seq_one_letter_code
_entity_poly.pdbx_strand_id
1 'polypeptide(L)' 'VKLNVFDFTVSRHRDGPELFFEKYTGTILGDCWHGFGSIAAASDGSIMRAACNSHARRKFEDATDY' A
#
# COMPACT_ATOMS: atom_id res chain seq x y z
N VAL A 1 -14.51 -6.93 -15.12
CA VAL A 1 -13.98 -5.70 -15.74
C VAL A 1 -12.75 -5.27 -14.96
N LYS A 2 -11.65 -4.87 -15.62
CA LYS A 2 -10.50 -4.29 -14.93
C LYS A 2 -10.80 -2.82 -14.65
N LEU A 3 -10.76 -2.41 -13.39
CA LEU A 3 -11.03 -1.04 -12.95
C LEU A 3 -9.75 -0.40 -12.45
N ASN A 4 -9.51 0.84 -12.86
CA ASN A 4 -8.50 1.70 -12.25
C ASN A 4 -9.25 2.75 -11.44
N VAL A 5 -8.98 2.82 -10.15
CA VAL A 5 -9.61 3.76 -9.22
C VAL A 5 -8.52 4.65 -8.66
N PHE A 6 -8.77 5.96 -8.68
CA PHE A 6 -7.87 6.96 -8.13
C PHE A 6 -8.66 7.83 -7.16
N ASP A 7 -8.07 8.08 -5.99
CA ASP A 7 -8.56 9.06 -5.03
C ASP A 7 -7.50 10.16 -4.90
N PHE A 8 -7.86 11.37 -5.31
CA PHE A 8 -6.96 12.51 -5.31
C PHE A 8 -7.14 13.31 -4.03
N THR A 9 -6.05 13.48 -3.28
CA THR A 9 -6.02 14.35 -2.11
C THR A 9 -5.21 15.61 -2.39
N VAL A 10 -5.68 16.76 -1.90
CA VAL A 10 -4.96 18.05 -2.00
C VAL A 10 -3.78 18.15 -1.03
N SER A 11 -3.67 17.21 -0.09
CA SER A 11 -2.64 17.14 0.93
C SER A 11 -1.97 15.77 0.92
N ARG A 12 -0.75 15.70 1.47
CA ARG A 12 -0.04 14.44 1.74
C ARG A 12 -0.23 13.97 3.18
N HIS A 13 -1.37 14.29 3.79
CA HIS A 13 -1.65 13.83 5.15
C HIS A 13 -1.80 12.30 5.17
N ARG A 14 -1.41 11.70 6.30
CA ARG A 14 -1.39 10.24 6.49
C ARG A 14 -2.79 9.61 6.47
N ASP A 15 -3.80 10.39 6.81
CA ASP A 15 -5.20 10.00 6.91
C ASP A 15 -5.85 9.71 5.56
N GLY A 16 -5.38 10.29 4.44
CA GLY A 16 -5.94 10.04 3.11
C GLY A 16 -6.03 8.54 2.76
N PRO A 17 -4.90 7.80 2.78
CA PRO A 17 -4.91 6.35 2.61
C PRO A 17 -5.75 5.59 3.65
N GLU A 18 -5.79 6.04 4.91
CA GLU A 18 -6.61 5.40 5.96
C GLU A 18 -8.11 5.51 5.62
N LEU A 19 -8.56 6.68 5.17
CA LEU A 19 -9.94 6.93 4.73
C LEU A 19 -10.30 6.14 3.47
N PHE A 20 -9.39 6.08 2.49
CA PHE A 20 -9.63 5.35 1.24
C PHE A 20 -9.89 3.85 1.47
N PHE A 21 -9.19 3.25 2.45
CA PHE A 21 -9.30 1.82 2.76
C PHE A 21 -10.24 1.49 3.93
N GLU A 22 -10.94 2.47 4.53
CA GLU A 22 -11.77 2.28 5.74
C GLU A 22 -12.74 1.09 5.63
N LYS A 23 -13.30 0.85 4.44
CA LYS A 23 -14.29 -0.21 4.17
C LYS A 23 -13.77 -1.29 3.23
N TYR A 24 -12.47 -1.30 2.97
CA TYR A 24 -11.86 -2.27 2.07
C TYR A 24 -11.58 -3.58 2.80
N THR A 25 -12.01 -4.69 2.19
CA THR A 25 -11.66 -6.05 2.62
C THR A 25 -10.91 -6.74 1.49
N GLY A 26 -9.71 -7.26 1.78
CA GLY A 26 -8.91 -7.96 0.79
C GLY A 26 -7.41 -7.76 0.96
N THR A 27 -6.68 -7.88 -0.15
CA THR A 27 -5.21 -7.82 -0.16
C THR A 27 -4.72 -6.49 -0.73
N ILE A 28 -3.94 -5.76 0.06
CA ILE A 28 -3.19 -4.59 -0.43
C ILE A 28 -1.80 -5.04 -0.86
N LEU A 29 -1.52 -4.95 -2.16
CA LEU A 29 -0.18 -5.12 -2.73
C LEU A 29 0.53 -3.76 -2.75
N GLY A 30 1.52 -3.57 -1.88
CA GLY A 30 2.24 -2.31 -1.72
C GLY A 30 3.73 -2.43 -1.97
N ASP A 31 4.39 -1.28 -2.08
CA ASP A 31 5.85 -1.10 -2.14
C ASP A 31 6.54 -1.21 -0.77
N CYS A 32 5.84 -1.78 0.23
CA CYS A 32 6.24 -1.80 1.63
C CYS A 32 6.34 -0.41 2.29
N TRP A 33 5.64 0.60 1.79
CA TRP A 33 5.44 1.84 2.55
C TRP A 33 4.85 1.55 3.94
N HIS A 34 5.43 2.18 4.97
CA HIS A 34 5.15 1.88 6.37
C HIS A 34 3.67 2.09 6.76
N GLY A 35 2.97 3.04 6.12
CA GLY A 35 1.58 3.36 6.43
C GLY A 35 0.61 2.21 6.16
N PHE A 36 0.91 1.32 5.22
CA PHE A 36 0.10 0.11 5.00
C PHE A 36 0.05 -0.78 6.25
N GLY A 37 1.13 -0.81 7.04
CA GLY A 37 1.17 -1.53 8.31
C GLY A 37 0.12 -1.02 9.30
N SER A 38 0.02 0.30 9.47
CA SER A 38 -0.98 0.93 10.33
C SER A 38 -2.41 0.68 9.84
N ILE A 39 -2.63 0.77 8.52
CA ILE A 39 -3.95 0.52 7.91
C ILE A 39 -4.42 -0.91 8.16
N ALA A 40 -3.57 -1.91 7.91
CA ALA A 40 -3.93 -3.31 8.15
C ALA A 40 -4.12 -3.63 9.64
N ALA A 41 -3.35 -2.99 10.52
CA ALA A 41 -3.55 -3.15 11.96
C ALA A 41 -4.89 -2.57 12.43
N ALA A 42 -5.35 -1.48 11.82
CA ALA A 42 -6.63 -0.84 12.13
C ALA A 42 -7.85 -1.55 11.51
N SER A 43 -7.64 -2.49 10.59
CA SER A 43 -8.71 -3.09 9.78
C SER A 43 -9.41 -4.30 10.43
N ASP A 44 -9.06 -4.65 11.67
CA ASP A 44 -9.57 -5.84 12.37
C ASP A 44 -9.47 -7.14 11.53
N GLY A 45 -8.33 -7.32 10.84
CA GLY A 45 -8.05 -8.51 10.03
C GLY A 45 -8.72 -8.55 8.65
N SER A 46 -9.54 -7.56 8.29
CA SER A 46 -10.14 -7.48 6.93
C SER A 46 -9.12 -7.23 5.80
N ILE A 47 -7.95 -6.69 6.13
CA ILE A 47 -6.88 -6.38 5.18
C ILE A 47 -5.67 -7.29 5.40
N MET A 48 -5.30 -8.02 4.35
CA MET A 48 -4.02 -8.71 4.24
C MET A 48 -3.02 -7.85 3.46
N ARG A 49 -1.75 -7.82 3.90
CA ARG A 49 -0.69 -7.09 3.20
C ARG A 49 0.16 -8.03 2.36
N ALA A 50 0.47 -7.62 1.14
CA ALA A 50 1.42 -8.29 0.26
C ALA A 50 2.51 -7.31 -0.19
N ALA A 51 3.75 -7.80 -0.26
CA ALA A 51 4.88 -7.04 -0.76
C ALA A 51 4.96 -7.14 -2.30
N CYS A 52 5.19 -6.01 -2.97
CA CYS A 52 5.37 -5.97 -4.41
C CYS A 52 6.74 -6.54 -4.81
N ASN A 53 6.74 -7.67 -5.50
CA ASN A 53 7.96 -8.33 -5.98
C ASN A 53 8.81 -7.42 -6.91
N SER A 54 8.16 -6.63 -7.78
CA SER A 54 8.88 -5.69 -8.65
C SER A 54 9.64 -4.62 -7.86
N HIS A 55 9.04 -4.11 -6.77
CA HIS A 55 9.72 -3.17 -5.88
C HIS A 55 10.89 -3.81 -5.12
N ALA A 56 10.70 -5.04 -4.64
CA ALA A 56 11.76 -5.78 -3.96
C ALA A 56 12.96 -6.02 -4.90
N ARG A 57 12.72 -6.50 -6.13
CA ARG A 57 13.77 -6.75 -7.13
C ARG A 57 14.56 -5.48 -7.49
N ARG A 58 13.86 -4.36 -7.69
CA ARG A 58 14.50 -3.07 -7.94
C ARG A 58 15.48 -2.69 -6.83
N LYS A 59 15.13 -2.95 -5.56
CA LYS A 59 16.04 -2.68 -4.43
C LYS A 59 17.30 -3.55 -4.43
N PHE A 60 17.22 -4.79 -4.93
CA PHE A 60 18.41 -5.63 -5.10
C PHE A 60 19.31 -5.12 -6.23
N GLU A 61 18.72 -4.72 -7.36
CA GLU A 61 19.45 -4.13 -8.49
C GLU A 61 20.11 -2.80 -8.09
N ASP A 62 19.38 -1.87 -7.45
CA ASP A 62 19.91 -0.60 -6.94
C ASP A 62 21.10 -0.80 -5.97
N ALA A 63 21.12 -1.91 -5.22
CA ALA A 63 22.20 -2.23 -4.28
C ALA A 63 23.47 -2.77 -4.96
N THR A 64 23.38 -3.23 -6.21
CA THR A 64 24.53 -3.68 -7.01
C THR A 64 25.25 -2.56 -7.75
N ASP A 65 24.64 -1.38 -7.83
CA ASP A 65 25.22 -0.18 -8.47
C ASP A 65 26.17 0.61 -7.54
N TYR A 66 26.66 -0.03 -6.46
CA TYR A 66 27.60 0.53 -5.48
C TYR A 66 29.03 0.10 -5.76
#